data_AF-A0A3P8VCR4-F1
#
_entry.id   AF-A0A3P8VCR4-F1
#
_cell.length_a   1.000
_cell.length_b   1.000
_cell.length_c   1.000
_cell.angle_alpha   90.00
_cell.angle_beta   90.00
_cell.angle_gamma   90.00
#
_symmetry.space_group_name_H-M   'P 1'
#
loop_
_entity.id
_entity.type
_entity.pdbx_description
1 polymer ?
#
loop_
_entity_poly.entity_id
_entity_poly.type
_entity_poly.pdbx_seq_one_letter_code
_entity_poly.pdbx_strand_id
1 'polypeptide(L)'
;AAFADGSVSSGDRLGHHSLKVQTQNPGGHAEIHAAHIGTLLVVRQSGRSLGLSVLLPRGVAEAYGPEQDLQLCVWGCPASQRLDTLRPPLPHASLPRTISAHAHCAALLPNRDVYYQACVFDLISSGDLNSSTAAIDALTDAGHMIPERERVHLLPLSAAAGKVYLNLILMLLLMLL
;
A
#
# COMPACT_ATOMS: atom_id res chain seq x y z
N ALA A 1 5.32 -21.94 -4.46
CA ALA A 1 5.46 -21.18 -3.20
C ALA A 1 5.13 -22.13 -2.06
N ALA A 2 5.88 -22.06 -0.96
CA ALA A 2 5.75 -22.93 0.21
C ALA A 2 6.20 -22.17 1.46
N PHE A 3 5.81 -22.65 2.64
CA PHE A 3 6.38 -22.21 3.91
C PHE A 3 7.82 -22.72 4.07
N ALA A 4 8.53 -22.26 5.09
CA ALA A 4 9.94 -22.59 5.30
C ALA A 4 10.20 -24.09 5.51
N ASP A 5 9.22 -24.83 6.02
CA ASP A 5 9.25 -26.29 6.19
C ASP A 5 8.87 -27.07 4.91
N GLY A 6 8.61 -26.36 3.80
CA GLY A 6 8.18 -26.94 2.52
C GLY A 6 6.69 -27.22 2.42
N SER A 7 5.91 -26.99 3.48
CA SER A 7 4.45 -27.18 3.45
C SER A 7 3.76 -26.10 2.61
N VAL A 8 2.62 -26.44 2.01
CA VAL A 8 1.79 -25.50 1.23
C VAL A 8 0.46 -25.19 1.91
N SER A 9 0.12 -25.92 2.97
CA SER A 9 -1.11 -25.76 3.72
C SER A 9 -0.95 -26.27 5.16
N SER A 10 -1.80 -25.77 6.06
CA SER A 10 -1.85 -26.20 7.46
C SER A 10 -3.27 -26.09 8.04
N GLY A 11 -3.49 -26.81 9.14
CA GLY A 11 -4.78 -26.87 9.86
C GLY A 11 -5.87 -27.49 9.01
N ASP A 12 -5.69 -28.75 8.62
CA ASP A 12 -6.69 -29.54 7.89
C ASP A 12 -7.84 -29.94 8.81
N ARG A 13 -9.06 -29.54 8.43
CA ARG A 13 -10.31 -29.99 9.05
C ARG A 13 -11.30 -30.31 7.94
N LEU A 14 -11.66 -31.59 7.80
CA LEU A 14 -12.64 -32.07 6.82
C LEU A 14 -12.30 -31.65 5.37
N GLY A 15 -11.01 -31.61 5.00
CA GLY A 15 -10.56 -31.23 3.66
C GLY A 15 -10.45 -29.72 3.43
N HIS A 16 -10.78 -28.90 4.44
CA HIS A 16 -10.54 -27.47 4.42
C HIS A 16 -9.26 -27.15 5.19
N HIS A 17 -8.24 -26.65 4.49
CA HIS A 17 -7.05 -26.12 5.16
C HIS A 17 -7.30 -24.66 5.57
N SER A 18 -7.12 -24.40 6.86
CA SER A 18 -7.27 -23.07 7.48
C SER A 18 -6.18 -22.07 7.12
N LEU A 19 -5.05 -22.56 6.62
CA LEU A 19 -3.91 -21.80 6.13
C LEU A 19 -3.43 -22.44 4.82
N LYS A 20 -3.26 -21.64 3.77
CA LYS A 20 -2.75 -22.10 2.47
C LYS A 20 -1.82 -21.05 1.87
N VAL A 21 -0.81 -21.50 1.13
CA VAL A 21 -0.01 -20.64 0.25
C VAL A 21 -0.18 -21.09 -1.19
N GLN A 22 -0.41 -20.13 -2.08
CA GLN A 22 -0.64 -20.35 -3.51
C GLN A 22 0.23 -19.38 -4.31
N THR A 23 0.44 -19.68 -5.59
CA THR A 23 1.21 -18.82 -6.48
C THR A 23 0.63 -18.87 -7.88
N GLN A 24 0.45 -17.70 -8.49
CA GLN A 24 0.12 -17.57 -9.91
C GLN A 24 1.39 -17.47 -10.78
N ASN A 25 2.51 -16.98 -10.22
CA ASN A 25 3.79 -16.84 -10.90
C ASN A 25 4.94 -17.32 -10.01
N PRO A 26 5.44 -18.57 -10.18
CA PRO A 26 6.51 -19.12 -9.35
C PRO A 26 7.74 -18.21 -9.29
N GLY A 27 8.16 -17.85 -8.08
CA GLY A 27 9.33 -16.99 -7.83
C GLY A 27 9.03 -15.49 -7.85
N GLY A 28 7.95 -15.05 -8.50
CA GLY A 28 7.56 -13.64 -8.57
C GLY A 28 6.34 -13.25 -7.73
N HIS A 29 5.58 -14.24 -7.24
CA HIS A 29 4.30 -13.99 -6.58
C HIS A 29 3.96 -15.10 -5.57
N ALA A 30 3.37 -14.73 -4.43
CA ALA A 30 2.78 -15.67 -3.48
C ALA A 30 1.57 -15.05 -2.78
N GLU A 31 0.51 -15.84 -2.64
CA GLU A 31 -0.67 -15.50 -1.85
C GLU A 31 -0.73 -16.41 -0.64
N ILE A 32 -0.89 -15.83 0.54
CA ILE A 32 -1.05 -16.56 1.80
C ILE A 32 -2.45 -16.29 2.32
N HIS A 33 -3.27 -17.34 2.33
CA HIS A 33 -4.66 -17.30 2.78
C HIS A 33 -4.75 -17.90 4.19
N ALA A 34 -4.91 -17.05 5.19
CA ALA A 34 -5.10 -17.42 6.59
C ALA A 34 -6.58 -17.28 6.96
N ALA A 35 -7.40 -18.22 6.47
CA ALA A 35 -8.86 -18.18 6.60
C ALA A 35 -9.35 -18.15 8.06
N HIS A 36 -8.64 -18.82 8.98
CA HIS A 36 -8.99 -18.86 10.40
C HIS A 36 -8.96 -17.50 11.11
N ILE A 37 -8.25 -16.51 10.56
CA ILE A 37 -8.20 -15.13 11.04
C ILE A 37 -8.64 -14.13 9.96
N GLY A 38 -9.30 -14.61 8.90
CA GLY A 38 -9.81 -13.78 7.81
C GLY A 38 -8.75 -12.91 7.13
N THR A 39 -7.50 -13.38 7.04
CA THR A 39 -6.36 -12.59 6.55
C THR A 39 -5.85 -13.12 5.21
N LEU A 40 -5.53 -12.21 4.30
CA LEU A 40 -4.88 -12.47 3.02
C LEU A 40 -3.61 -11.61 2.90
N LEU A 41 -2.50 -12.26 2.58
CA LEU A 41 -1.25 -11.58 2.23
C LEU A 41 -0.91 -11.87 0.77
N VAL A 42 -0.48 -10.85 0.05
CA VAL A 42 0.05 -10.99 -1.31
C VAL A 42 1.46 -10.43 -1.31
N VAL A 43 2.41 -11.26 -1.73
CA VAL A 43 3.82 -10.91 -1.88
C VAL A 43 4.14 -10.94 -3.36
N ARG A 44 4.71 -9.85 -3.88
CA ARG A 44 5.14 -9.73 -5.28
C ARG A 44 6.58 -9.27 -5.36
N GLN A 45 7.33 -9.81 -6.31
CA GLN A 45 8.63 -9.27 -6.66
C GLN A 45 8.46 -8.19 -7.74
N SER A 46 8.87 -6.97 -7.43
CA SER A 46 8.91 -5.86 -8.39
C SER A 46 10.37 -5.43 -8.58
N GLY A 47 10.98 -5.89 -9.67
CA GLY A 47 12.39 -5.69 -9.95
C GLY A 47 13.28 -6.34 -8.87
N ARG A 48 13.97 -5.51 -8.09
CA ARG A 48 14.87 -5.95 -7.00
C ARG A 48 14.25 -5.87 -5.61
N SER A 49 13.00 -5.42 -5.51
CA SER A 49 12.29 -5.22 -4.26
C SER A 49 11.11 -6.18 -4.13
N LEU A 50 10.61 -6.32 -2.91
CA LEU A 50 9.37 -7.05 -2.62
C LEU A 50 8.27 -6.06 -2.25
N GLY A 51 7.10 -6.23 -2.87
CA GLY A 51 5.85 -5.59 -2.48
C GLY A 51 5.04 -6.51 -1.56
N LEU A 52 4.38 -5.93 -0.58
CA LEU A 52 3.50 -6.63 0.35
C LEU A 52 2.15 -5.91 0.43
N SER A 53 1.09 -6.63 0.11
CA SER A 53 -0.30 -6.19 0.28
C SER A 53 -0.96 -7.08 1.34
N VAL A 54 -1.69 -6.48 2.29
CA VAL A 54 -2.31 -7.21 3.40
C VAL A 54 -3.76 -6.78 3.57
N LEU A 55 -4.68 -7.75 3.54
CA LEU A 55 -6.06 -7.61 3.97
C LEU A 55 -6.24 -8.36 5.28
N LEU A 56 -6.67 -7.67 6.32
CA LEU A 56 -6.93 -8.27 7.63
C LEU A 56 -8.12 -7.58 8.34
N PRO A 57 -8.86 -8.32 9.21
CA PRO A 57 -9.89 -7.72 10.04
C PRO A 57 -9.27 -6.75 11.06
N ARG A 58 -9.98 -5.66 11.36
CA ARG A 58 -9.52 -4.66 12.34
C ARG A 58 -9.19 -5.27 13.70
N GLY A 59 -10.03 -6.18 14.20
CA GLY A 59 -9.80 -6.86 15.46
C GLY A 59 -8.54 -7.73 15.48
N VAL A 60 -8.06 -8.20 14.32
CA VAL A 60 -6.78 -8.91 14.20
C VAL A 60 -5.62 -7.93 14.09
N ALA A 61 -5.79 -6.83 13.35
CA ALA A 61 -4.77 -5.78 13.20
C ALA A 61 -4.42 -5.10 14.54
N GLU A 62 -5.42 -4.93 15.40
CA GLU A 62 -5.31 -4.24 16.69
C GLU A 62 -5.04 -5.20 17.86
N ALA A 63 -4.92 -6.51 17.62
CA ALA A 63 -4.67 -7.52 18.65
C ALA A 63 -3.17 -7.73 18.90
N TYR A 64 -2.50 -6.71 19.46
CA TYR A 64 -1.08 -6.78 19.87
C TYR A 64 -0.90 -6.52 21.36
N GLY A 65 0.16 -7.10 21.92
CA GLY A 65 0.54 -6.91 23.33
C GLY A 65 1.30 -5.60 23.59
N PRO A 66 1.45 -5.16 24.85
CA PRO A 66 2.13 -3.91 25.19
C PRO A 66 3.62 -3.89 24.80
N GLU A 67 4.26 -5.05 24.68
CA GLU A 67 5.65 -5.21 24.24
C GLU A 67 5.84 -5.05 22.72
N GLN A 68 4.75 -4.88 21.96
CA GLN A 68 4.74 -4.77 20.49
C GLN A 68 4.40 -3.34 20.06
N ASP A 69 5.16 -2.38 20.56
CA ASP A 69 4.92 -0.94 20.40
C ASP A 69 5.16 -0.40 18.97
N LEU A 70 5.95 -1.11 18.15
CA LEU A 70 6.21 -0.74 16.76
C LEU A 70 5.46 -1.62 15.75
N GLN A 71 4.33 -1.11 15.24
CA GLN A 71 3.53 -1.73 14.18
C GLN A 71 3.33 -0.75 13.01
N LEU A 72 4.17 -0.83 11.98
CA LEU A 72 4.17 0.12 10.86
C LEU A 72 2.84 0.16 10.09
N CYS A 73 2.16 -0.98 9.93
CA CYS A 73 0.86 -1.04 9.25
C CYS A 73 -0.27 -0.36 10.04
N VAL A 74 -0.09 -0.18 11.36
CA VAL A 74 -1.09 0.46 12.24
C VAL A 74 -0.75 1.92 12.46
N TRP A 75 0.51 2.22 12.78
CA TRP A 75 0.96 3.54 13.24
C TRP A 75 1.75 4.34 12.20
N GLY A 76 2.12 3.69 11.09
CA GLY A 76 3.03 4.25 10.10
C GLY A 76 4.47 4.32 10.61
N CYS A 77 5.32 4.97 9.83
CA CYS A 77 6.73 5.13 10.18
C CYS A 77 6.92 6.11 11.35
N PRO A 78 7.90 5.88 12.26
CA PRO A 78 8.33 6.85 13.25
C PRO A 78 8.70 8.19 12.61
N ALA A 79 8.46 9.30 13.31
CA ALA A 79 8.67 10.65 12.74
C ALA A 79 10.08 10.88 12.20
N SER A 80 11.11 10.34 12.85
CA SER A 80 12.51 10.43 12.43
C SER A 80 12.84 9.62 11.15
N GLN A 81 11.97 8.68 10.78
CA GLN A 81 12.08 7.85 9.58
C GLN A 81 11.16 8.32 8.45
N ARG A 82 10.34 9.35 8.69
CA ARG A 82 9.49 9.95 7.65
C ARG A 82 10.36 10.84 6.78
N LEU A 83 10.19 10.71 5.47
CA LEU A 83 10.84 11.58 4.50
C LEU A 83 10.11 12.93 4.50
N ASP A 84 10.88 14.02 4.63
CA ASP A 84 10.35 15.37 4.56
C ASP A 84 9.86 15.63 3.12
N THR A 85 8.54 15.75 2.93
CA THR A 85 7.96 16.03 1.62
C THR A 85 8.12 17.49 1.21
N LEU A 86 8.44 18.39 2.15
CA LEU A 86 8.76 19.79 1.89
C LEU A 86 10.24 19.98 1.53
N ARG A 87 11.09 19.06 1.98
CA ARG A 87 12.50 18.93 1.57
C ARG A 87 12.74 17.52 1.03
N PRO A 88 12.35 17.25 -0.22
CA PRO A 88 12.56 15.95 -0.84
C PRO A 88 13.99 15.47 -0.58
N PRO A 89 14.18 14.18 -0.23
CA PRO A 89 15.51 13.66 0.03
C PRO A 89 16.35 13.78 -1.25
N LEU A 90 17.30 14.71 -1.17
CA LEU A 90 18.54 14.87 -1.94
C LEU A 90 18.60 15.94 -3.05
N PRO A 91 19.79 16.58 -3.20
CA PRO A 91 20.15 17.51 -4.30
C PRO A 91 20.25 16.86 -5.69
N HIS A 92 19.79 15.61 -5.88
CA HIS A 92 20.07 14.78 -7.07
C HIS A 92 18.87 14.49 -7.96
N ALA A 93 17.64 14.76 -7.52
CA ALA A 93 16.47 14.71 -8.39
C ALA A 93 16.39 16.03 -9.15
N SER A 94 16.85 16.04 -10.40
CA SER A 94 16.72 17.21 -11.26
C SER A 94 15.23 17.49 -11.52
N LEU A 95 14.85 18.76 -11.61
CA LEU A 95 13.47 19.17 -11.94
C LEU A 95 12.89 18.40 -13.15
N PRO A 96 13.66 18.13 -14.23
CA PRO A 96 13.21 17.29 -15.33
C PRO A 96 12.86 15.85 -14.93
N ARG A 97 13.61 15.23 -14.01
CA ARG A 97 13.34 13.87 -13.52
C ARG A 97 12.01 13.81 -12.76
N THR A 98 11.74 14.79 -11.91
CA THR A 98 10.47 14.89 -11.19
C THR A 98 9.29 15.04 -12.15
N ILE A 99 9.40 15.93 -13.14
CA ILE A 99 8.36 16.12 -14.17
C ILE A 99 8.12 14.82 -14.95
N SER A 100 9.19 14.15 -15.37
CA SER A 100 9.11 12.87 -16.08
C SER A 100 8.46 11.78 -15.24
N ALA A 101 8.81 11.65 -13.96
CA ALA A 101 8.20 10.69 -13.04
C ALA A 101 6.68 10.94 -12.89
N HIS A 102 6.28 12.20 -12.70
CA HIS A 102 4.86 12.56 -12.62
C HIS A 102 4.08 12.22 -13.90
N ALA A 103 4.66 12.48 -15.07
CA ALA A 103 4.05 12.16 -16.36
C ALA A 103 3.92 10.65 -16.57
N HIS A 104 4.98 9.89 -16.27
CA HIS A 104 5.00 8.43 -16.38
C HIS A 104 3.94 7.78 -15.47
N CYS A 105 3.91 8.14 -14.18
CA CYS A 105 2.93 7.59 -13.24
C CYS A 105 1.49 8.00 -13.60
N ALA A 106 1.27 9.18 -14.18
CA ALA A 106 -0.06 9.63 -14.58
C ALA A 106 -0.60 8.88 -15.79
N ALA A 107 0.27 8.32 -16.63
CA ALA A 107 -0.12 7.47 -17.76
C ALA A 107 -0.50 6.05 -17.32
N LEU A 108 0.02 5.58 -16.17
CA LEU A 108 -0.14 4.21 -15.69
C LEU A 108 -1.26 4.04 -14.66
N LEU A 109 -1.48 5.05 -13.82
CA LEU A 109 -2.41 4.97 -12.69
C LEU A 109 -3.63 5.87 -12.93
N PRO A 110 -4.84 5.38 -12.62
CA PRO A 110 -6.08 6.07 -12.97
C PRO A 110 -6.31 7.35 -12.15
N ASN A 111 -5.79 7.40 -10.92
CA ASN A 111 -6.05 8.46 -9.95
C ASN A 111 -4.74 9.00 -9.37
N ARG A 112 -4.74 10.29 -8.99
CA ARG A 112 -3.61 10.95 -8.29
C ARG A 112 -3.68 10.72 -6.78
N ASP A 113 -3.80 9.46 -6.39
CA ASP A 113 -4.00 9.00 -5.02
C ASP A 113 -2.71 8.45 -4.39
N VAL A 114 -2.81 7.69 -3.30
CA VAL A 114 -1.64 7.08 -2.64
C VAL A 114 -0.78 6.20 -3.55
N TYR A 115 -1.37 5.44 -4.49
CA TYR A 115 -0.59 4.59 -5.40
C TYR A 115 0.20 5.46 -6.39
N TYR A 116 -0.40 6.54 -6.87
CA TYR A 116 0.29 7.50 -7.71
C TYR A 116 1.46 8.16 -7.00
N GLN A 117 1.27 8.58 -5.75
CA GLN A 117 2.36 9.18 -4.97
C GLN A 117 3.47 8.17 -4.67
N ALA A 118 3.13 6.92 -4.38
CA ALA A 118 4.10 5.83 -4.22
C ALA A 118 4.90 5.61 -5.51
N CYS A 119 4.24 5.54 -6.66
CA CYS A 119 4.91 5.44 -7.97
C CYS A 119 5.91 6.58 -8.17
N VAL A 120 5.49 7.84 -8.00
CA VAL A 120 6.37 9.00 -8.20
C VAL A 120 7.56 8.94 -7.24
N PHE A 121 7.30 8.60 -5.98
CA PHE A 121 8.34 8.45 -4.97
C PHE A 121 9.37 7.38 -5.34
N ASP A 122 8.92 6.19 -5.74
CA ASP A 122 9.78 5.08 -6.13
C ASP A 122 10.64 5.44 -7.34
N LEU A 123 10.07 6.08 -8.37
CA LEU A 123 10.82 6.52 -9.54
C LEU A 123 11.89 7.56 -9.23
N ILE A 124 11.59 8.53 -8.35
CA ILE A 124 12.53 9.58 -7.97
C ILE A 124 13.67 9.02 -7.12
N SER A 125 13.33 8.13 -6.18
CA SER A 125 14.28 7.56 -5.22
C SER A 125 15.18 6.48 -5.84
N SER A 126 14.63 5.63 -6.72
CA SER A 126 15.40 4.56 -7.36
C SER A 126 16.09 5.01 -8.65
N GLY A 127 15.51 5.97 -9.38
CA GLY A 127 15.91 6.33 -10.73
C GLY A 127 15.58 5.28 -11.80
N ASP A 128 14.78 4.26 -11.47
CA ASP A 128 14.40 3.15 -12.35
C ASP A 128 12.90 3.16 -12.64
N LEU A 129 12.54 3.30 -13.93
CA LEU A 129 11.15 3.28 -14.41
C LEU A 129 10.41 1.99 -14.09
N ASN A 130 11.12 0.86 -13.95
CA ASN A 130 10.50 -0.42 -13.58
C ASN A 130 9.95 -0.41 -12.15
N SER A 131 10.37 0.55 -11.32
CA SER A 131 9.86 0.68 -9.95
C SER A 131 8.37 1.06 -9.93
N SER A 132 7.82 1.62 -11.01
CA SER A 132 6.39 1.92 -11.10
C SER A 132 5.50 0.68 -11.02
N THR A 133 6.03 -0.50 -11.35
CA THR A 133 5.30 -1.78 -11.28
C THR A 133 4.81 -2.07 -9.87
N ALA A 134 5.59 -1.72 -8.82
CA ALA A 134 5.20 -1.94 -7.44
C ALA A 134 3.89 -1.22 -7.06
N ALA A 135 3.70 0.01 -7.54
CA ALA A 135 2.48 0.77 -7.31
C ALA A 135 1.28 0.23 -8.10
N ILE A 136 1.51 -0.25 -9.33
CA ILE A 136 0.46 -0.89 -10.16
C ILE A 136 0.01 -2.20 -9.51
N ASP A 137 0.97 -3.01 -9.07
CA ASP A 137 0.73 -4.27 -8.36
C ASP A 137 -0.05 -4.03 -7.06
N ALA A 138 0.34 -3.04 -6.26
CA ALA A 138 -0.38 -2.69 -5.03
C ALA A 138 -1.84 -2.26 -5.31
N LEU A 139 -2.08 -1.46 -6.36
CA LEU A 139 -3.44 -1.09 -6.76
C LEU A 139 -4.25 -2.31 -7.23
N THR A 140 -3.61 -3.22 -7.97
CA THR A 140 -4.24 -4.46 -8.46
C THR A 140 -4.64 -5.36 -7.28
N ASP A 141 -3.74 -5.54 -6.32
CA ASP A 141 -4.00 -6.34 -5.12
C ASP A 141 -5.13 -5.73 -4.28
N ALA A 142 -5.12 -4.41 -4.09
CA ALA A 142 -6.17 -3.71 -3.36
C ALA A 142 -7.55 -3.87 -4.06
N GLY A 143 -7.57 -3.86 -5.39
CA GLY A 143 -8.78 -4.13 -6.18
C GLY A 143 -9.31 -5.56 -6.04
N HIS A 144 -8.46 -6.53 -5.73
CA HIS A 144 -8.88 -7.91 -5.42
C HIS A 144 -9.28 -8.07 -3.95
N MET A 145 -8.71 -7.28 -3.05
CA MET A 145 -8.95 -7.35 -1.60
C MET A 145 -10.19 -6.58 -1.14
N ILE A 146 -10.52 -5.46 -1.81
CA ILE A 146 -11.57 -4.53 -1.38
C ILE A 146 -12.75 -4.64 -2.36
N PRO A 147 -13.92 -5.14 -1.93
CA PRO A 147 -15.09 -5.29 -2.81
C PRO A 147 -15.61 -3.95 -3.35
N GLU A 148 -15.58 -2.91 -2.51
CA GLU A 148 -16.02 -1.57 -2.89
C GLU A 148 -14.92 -0.82 -3.64
N ARG A 149 -15.03 -0.74 -4.98
CA ARG A 149 -14.03 -0.09 -5.84
C ARG A 149 -13.69 1.36 -5.44
N GLU A 150 -14.67 2.11 -4.94
CA GLU A 150 -14.44 3.49 -4.50
C GLU A 150 -13.52 3.59 -3.28
N ARG A 151 -13.45 2.54 -2.45
CA ARG A 151 -12.62 2.49 -1.24
C ARG A 151 -11.18 2.05 -1.51
N VAL A 152 -10.90 1.56 -2.71
CA VAL A 152 -9.53 1.23 -3.15
C VAL A 152 -8.68 2.49 -3.22
N HIS A 153 -9.26 3.59 -3.68
CA HIS A 153 -8.56 4.86 -3.91
C HIS A 153 -8.56 5.72 -2.65
N LEU A 154 -7.38 5.90 -2.05
CA LEU A 154 -7.20 6.70 -0.84
C LEU A 154 -6.64 8.07 -1.20
N LEU A 155 -7.37 9.14 -0.89
CA LEU A 155 -6.86 10.49 -1.07
C LEU A 155 -5.69 10.76 -0.10
N PRO A 156 -4.63 11.46 -0.55
CA PRO A 156 -3.53 11.84 0.34
C PRO A 156 -4.06 12.66 1.53
N LEU A 157 -3.49 12.44 2.72
CA LEU A 157 -3.90 13.12 3.96
C LEU A 157 -3.92 14.66 3.83
N SER A 158 -2.99 15.25 3.07
CA SER A 158 -2.96 16.69 2.79
C SER A 158 -4.18 17.16 1.96
N ALA A 159 -4.66 16.35 1.02
CA ALA A 159 -5.83 16.65 0.22
C ALA A 159 -7.13 16.46 1.03
N ALA A 160 -7.16 15.43 1.90
CA ALA A 160 -8.27 15.22 2.83
C ALA A 160 -8.40 16.37 3.83
N ALA A 161 -7.28 16.84 4.41
CA ALA A 161 -7.26 17.99 5.31
C ALA A 161 -7.71 19.29 4.63
N GLY A 162 -7.28 19.55 3.40
CA GLY A 162 -7.72 20.71 2.62
C GLY A 162 -9.22 20.70 2.33
N LYS A 163 -9.80 19.52 2.05
CA LYS A 163 -11.24 19.36 1.80
C LYS A 163 -12.07 19.61 3.07
N VAL A 164 -11.58 19.17 4.23
CA VAL A 164 -12.23 19.46 5.53
C VAL A 164 -12.20 20.96 5.84
N TYR A 165 -11.05 21.62 5.63
CA TYR A 165 -10.93 23.06 5.84
C TYR A 165 -11.84 23.88 4.92
N LEU A 166 -11.91 23.53 3.63
CA LEU A 166 -12.78 24.21 2.67
C LEU A 166 -14.26 24.04 3.01
N ASN A 167 -14.67 22.84 3.42
CA ASN A 167 -16.03 22.57 3.88
C ASN A 167 -16.36 23.33 5.17
N LEU A 168 -15.42 23.42 6.11
CA LEU A 168 -15.61 24.19 7.34
C LEU A 168 -15.76 25.69 7.06
N ILE A 169 -14.95 26.23 6.14
CA ILE A 169 -15.05 27.63 5.69
C ILE A 169 -16.39 27.90 5.00
N LEU A 170 -16.83 27.01 4.10
CA LEU A 170 -18.11 27.14 3.41
C LEU A 170 -19.29 27.10 4.39
N MET A 171 -19.25 26.20 5.38
CA MET A 171 -20.26 26.14 6.44
C MET A 171 -20.27 27.42 7.29
N LEU A 172 -19.10 27.98 7.64
CA LEU A 172 -19.04 29.26 8.36
C LEU A 172 -19.65 30.41 7.55
N LEU A 173 -19.36 30.48 6.25
CA LEU A 173 -19.92 31.50 5.35
C LEU A 173 -21.45 31.40 5.21
N LEU A 174 -21.99 30.18 5.16
CA LEU A 174 -23.44 29.92 5.12
C LEU A 174 -24.16 30.30 6.42
N MET A 175 -23.47 30.29 7.56
CA MET A 175 -24.02 30.69 8.87
C MET A 175 -23.96 32.21 9.11
N LEU A 176 -23.27 32.96 8.23
CA LEU A 176 -23.14 34.42 8.27
C LEU A 176 -24.09 35.16 7.30
N LEU A 177 -24.87 34.40 6.53
CA LEU A 177 -25.93 34.86 5.61
C LEU A 177 -27.31 34.63 6.23
#